data_AF-A0A2R6NWL4-F1
#
_entry.id   AF-A0A2R6NWL4-F1
#
_cell.length_a   1.000
_cell.length_b   1.000
_cell.length_c   1.000
_cell.angle_alpha   90.00
_cell.angle_beta   90.00
_cell.angle_gamma   90.00
#
_symmetry.space_group_name_H-M   'P 1'
#
loop_
_entity.id
_entity.type
_entity.pdbx_description
1 polymer ?
#
loop_
_entity_poly.entity_id
_entity_poly.type
_entity_poly.pdbx_seq_one_letter_code
_entity_poly.pdbx_strand_id
1 'polypeptide(L)'
;MDPLARIRTFPKAPAPNDDISAIRGNVPSEHKQLNANCLAYHIGGAGSKVFANGLLNDMKLVEVNVRQKRPGVGGEAQGTERWECETVCEIEVKEGLCAKPPWS
;
A
#
# COMPACT_ATOMS: atom_id res chain seq x y z
N MET A 1 3.15 -15.62 -19.08
CA MET A 1 4.12 -14.98 -18.17
C MET A 1 3.35 -14.62 -16.91
N ASP A 2 3.85 -14.99 -15.73
CA ASP A 2 3.22 -14.62 -14.45
C ASP A 2 3.53 -13.13 -14.13
N PRO A 3 2.55 -12.22 -14.18
CA PRO A 3 2.80 -10.80 -13.94
C PRO A 3 3.23 -10.49 -12.50
N LEU A 4 2.98 -11.41 -11.55
CA LEU A 4 3.32 -11.24 -10.14
C LEU A 4 4.66 -11.86 -9.76
N ALA A 5 5.37 -12.49 -10.71
CA ALA A 5 6.59 -13.23 -10.44
C ALA A 5 7.63 -12.39 -9.67
N ARG A 6 7.83 -11.13 -10.06
CA ARG A 6 8.76 -10.23 -9.36
C ARG A 6 8.30 -9.92 -7.94
N ILE A 7 7.03 -9.62 -7.73
CA ILE A 7 6.50 -9.23 -6.41
C ILE A 7 6.60 -10.40 -5.42
N ARG A 8 6.40 -11.64 -5.89
CA ARG A 8 6.58 -12.85 -5.09
C ARG A 8 8.02 -13.08 -4.63
N THR A 9 9.01 -12.39 -5.21
CA THR A 9 10.42 -12.45 -4.75
C THR A 9 10.73 -11.51 -3.61
N PHE A 10 9.83 -10.57 -3.26
CA PHE A 10 10.07 -9.66 -2.15
C PHE A 10 10.07 -10.40 -0.82
N PRO A 11 10.95 -10.02 0.13
CA PRO A 11 10.95 -10.60 1.46
C PRO A 11 9.60 -10.37 2.13
N LYS A 12 9.23 -11.27 3.05
CA LYS A 12 8.04 -11.09 3.87
C LYS A 12 8.15 -9.77 4.65
N ALA A 13 7.08 -8.98 4.65
CA ALA A 13 7.04 -7.74 5.40
C ALA A 13 7.30 -7.99 6.90
N PRO A 14 8.19 -7.20 7.54
CA PRO A 14 8.34 -7.21 8.99
C PRO A 14 7.20 -6.43 9.66
N ALA A 15 7.21 -6.37 11.00
CA ALA A 15 6.35 -5.47 11.75
C ALA A 15 6.47 -4.02 11.21
N PRO A 16 5.36 -3.25 11.14
CA PRO A 16 4.01 -3.55 11.64
C PRO A 16 3.10 -4.32 10.65
N ASN A 17 3.64 -4.85 9.54
CA ASN A 17 2.88 -5.44 8.43
C ASN A 17 3.06 -6.98 8.31
N ASP A 18 3.52 -7.63 9.37
CA ASP A 18 3.82 -9.07 9.42
C ASP A 18 2.59 -9.96 9.66
N ASP A 19 1.53 -9.38 10.24
CA ASP A 19 0.23 -10.02 10.44
C ASP A 19 -0.80 -9.59 9.38
N ILE A 20 -1.04 -10.47 8.40
CA ILE A 20 -2.02 -10.25 7.33
C ILE A 20 -3.47 -10.37 7.80
N SER A 21 -3.74 -11.02 8.94
CA SER A 21 -5.10 -11.19 9.45
C SER A 21 -5.70 -9.87 9.94
N ALA A 22 -4.84 -8.93 10.32
CA ALA A 22 -5.20 -7.56 10.67
C ALA A 22 -5.56 -6.68 9.44
N ILE A 23 -5.30 -7.14 8.21
CA ILE A 23 -5.56 -6.37 6.99
C ILE A 23 -6.98 -6.68 6.48
N ARG A 24 -7.83 -5.66 6.47
CA ARG A 24 -9.22 -5.77 6.00
C ARG A 24 -9.31 -5.73 4.47
N GLY A 25 -10.51 -5.98 3.96
CA GLY A 25 -10.86 -5.79 2.56
C GLY A 25 -11.15 -7.07 1.80
N ASN A 26 -11.55 -6.90 0.54
CA ASN A 26 -12.24 -7.91 -0.27
C ASN A 26 -11.33 -8.75 -1.19
N VAL A 27 -10.01 -8.71 -0.98
CA VAL A 27 -9.04 -9.50 -1.76
C VAL A 27 -8.58 -10.75 -0.98
N PRO A 28 -8.17 -11.82 -1.66
CA PRO A 28 -7.54 -12.99 -1.03
C PRO A 28 -6.33 -12.64 -0.16
N SER A 29 -6.10 -13.44 0.89
CA SER A 29 -4.99 -13.25 1.83
C SER A 29 -3.60 -13.23 1.17
N GLU A 30 -3.40 -14.00 0.10
CA GLU A 30 -2.16 -13.94 -0.70
C GLU A 30 -1.92 -12.53 -1.24
N HIS A 31 -2.94 -11.88 -1.80
CA HIS A 31 -2.81 -10.52 -2.33
C HIS A 31 -2.60 -9.49 -1.22
N LYS A 32 -3.17 -9.68 -0.03
CA LYS A 32 -2.87 -8.85 1.15
C LYS A 32 -1.39 -8.95 1.52
N GLN A 33 -0.85 -10.17 1.56
CA GLN A 33 0.58 -10.40 1.82
C GLN A 33 1.48 -9.75 0.75
N LEU A 34 1.14 -9.88 -0.54
CA LEU A 34 1.92 -9.26 -1.61
C LEU A 34 1.91 -7.72 -1.50
N ASN A 35 0.77 -7.11 -1.15
CA ASN A 35 0.70 -5.66 -0.93
C ASN A 35 1.54 -5.23 0.29
N ALA A 36 1.49 -5.97 1.40
CA ALA A 36 2.33 -5.72 2.57
C ALA A 36 3.83 -5.82 2.23
N ASN A 37 4.24 -6.85 1.48
CA ASN A 37 5.63 -7.02 1.04
C ASN A 37 6.07 -5.89 0.11
N CYS A 38 5.21 -5.48 -0.83
CA CYS A 38 5.45 -4.32 -1.69
C CYS A 38 5.65 -3.05 -0.88
N LEU A 39 4.77 -2.76 0.08
CA LEU A 39 4.86 -1.58 0.93
C LEU A 39 6.19 -1.58 1.72
N ALA A 40 6.51 -2.69 2.38
CA ALA A 40 7.74 -2.83 3.14
C ALA A 40 9.00 -2.70 2.27
N TYR A 41 8.98 -3.23 1.04
CA TYR A 41 10.09 -3.09 0.10
C TYR A 41 10.32 -1.63 -0.31
N HIS A 42 9.25 -0.88 -0.58
CA HIS A 42 9.33 0.50 -1.08
C HIS A 42 9.54 1.55 0.01
N ILE A 43 9.10 1.30 1.25
CA ILE A 43 9.43 2.16 2.38
C ILE A 43 10.81 1.82 2.94
N GLY A 44 11.24 0.57 2.76
CA GLY A 44 12.46 0.02 3.34
C GLY A 44 12.29 -0.33 4.82
N GLY A 45 13.16 -1.22 5.32
CA GLY A 45 13.27 -1.49 6.75
C GLY A 45 14.14 -0.46 7.49
N ALA A 46 14.33 -0.65 8.79
CA ALA A 46 15.23 0.19 9.59
C ALA A 46 16.65 0.26 8.97
N GLY A 47 17.16 1.48 8.73
CA GLY A 47 18.48 1.71 8.12
C GLY A 47 18.47 1.79 6.58
N SER A 48 17.31 1.69 5.94
CA SER A 48 17.17 1.88 4.50
C SER A 48 17.35 3.35 4.08
N LYS A 49 18.09 3.59 2.99
CA LYS A 49 18.22 4.93 2.37
C LYS A 49 17.07 5.26 1.41
N VAL A 50 16.02 4.44 1.39
CA VAL A 50 14.87 4.67 0.52
C VAL A 50 14.10 5.92 0.97
N PHE A 51 13.54 6.65 0.02
CA PHE A 51 12.84 7.91 0.25
C PHE A 51 11.80 7.78 1.37
N ALA A 52 11.81 8.75 2.29
CA ALA A 52 10.88 8.84 3.42
C ALA A 52 10.88 7.64 4.41
N ASN A 53 11.87 6.73 4.38
CA ASN A 53 11.98 5.62 5.34
C ASN A 53 11.89 6.07 6.80
N GLY A 54 12.64 7.11 7.19
CA GLY A 54 12.62 7.62 8.57
C GLY A 54 11.29 8.23 9.01
N LEU A 55 10.38 8.50 8.07
CA LEU A 55 9.06 9.05 8.33
C LEU A 55 7.95 7.99 8.22
N LEU A 56 8.11 7.00 7.34
CA LEU A 56 7.06 6.06 6.95
C LEU A 56 7.34 4.61 7.40
N ASN A 57 8.45 4.34 8.09
CA ASN A 57 8.80 2.99 8.57
C ASN A 57 7.72 2.35 9.46
N ASP A 58 6.92 3.16 10.14
CA ASP A 58 5.81 2.71 10.99
C ASP A 58 4.45 2.73 10.26
N MET A 59 4.44 2.94 8.93
CA MET A 59 3.22 2.87 8.14
C MET A 59 2.69 1.45 8.05
N LYS A 60 1.41 1.28 8.40
CA LYS A 60 0.69 0.02 8.40
C LYS A 60 -0.33 -0.02 7.26
N LEU A 61 -0.30 -1.06 6.45
CA LEU A 61 -1.40 -1.37 5.53
C LEU A 61 -2.55 -1.96 6.33
N VAL A 62 -3.71 -1.30 6.34
CA VAL A 62 -4.86 -1.74 7.14
C VAL A 62 -6.03 -2.24 6.29
N GLU A 63 -6.08 -1.88 5.01
CA GLU A 63 -7.16 -2.30 4.12
C GLU A 63 -6.74 -2.33 2.65
N VAL A 64 -7.22 -3.34 1.92
CA VAL A 64 -7.07 -3.45 0.46
C VAL A 64 -8.40 -3.83 -0.16
N ASN A 65 -8.98 -2.95 -0.98
CA ASN A 65 -10.21 -3.20 -1.70
C ASN A 65 -10.02 -3.08 -3.20
N VAL A 66 -10.69 -3.95 -3.94
CA VAL A 66 -10.80 -3.88 -5.39
C VAL A 66 -12.27 -3.74 -5.75
N ARG A 67 -12.61 -2.73 -6.54
CA ARG A 67 -13.97 -2.49 -7.03
C ARG A 67 -13.97 -2.15 -8.50
N GLN A 68 -15.08 -2.46 -9.17
CA GLN A 68 -15.32 -1.94 -10.50
C GLN A 68 -15.81 -0.50 -10.38
N LYS A 69 -15.10 0.45 -11.01
CA LYS A 69 -15.49 1.85 -11.05
C LYS A 69 -16.68 1.98 -12.00
N ARG A 70 -17.85 2.34 -11.46
CA ARG A 70 -19.01 2.65 -12.29
C ARG A 70 -18.72 3.94 -13.08
N PRO A 71 -19.14 4.03 -14.36
CA PRO A 71 -19.11 5.30 -15.09
C PRO A 71 -19.83 6.37 -14.27
N GLY A 72 -19.23 7.55 -14.13
CA GLY A 72 -19.84 8.65 -13.38
C GLY A 72 -21.18 9.09 -13.99
N VAL A 73 -22.07 9.64 -13.15
CA VAL A 73 -23.30 10.31 -13.59
C VAL A 73 -22.91 11.65 -14.22
N GLY A 74 -22.36 11.61 -15.43
CA GLY A 74 -21.70 12.78 -16.01
C GLY A 74 -21.05 12.51 -17.36
N GLY A 75 -21.73 11.77 -18.24
CA GLY A 75 -21.61 11.98 -19.69
C GLY A 75 -20.26 11.75 -20.36
N GLU A 76 -19.32 10.99 -19.80
CA GLU A 76 -18.18 10.50 -20.57
C GLU A 76 -18.38 9.03 -20.96
N ALA A 77 -18.45 8.87 -22.27
CA ALA A 77 -18.61 7.71 -23.13
C ALA A 77 -18.40 6.30 -22.54
N GLN A 78 -19.25 5.39 -23.02
CA GLN A 78 -19.00 3.95 -23.11
C GLN A 78 -17.51 3.65 -23.37
N GLY A 79 -16.79 3.14 -22.37
CA GLY A 79 -15.37 2.87 -22.51
C GLY A 79 -14.81 2.14 -21.30
N THR A 80 -14.58 0.85 -21.50
CA THR A 80 -13.81 -0.11 -20.67
C THR A 80 -14.15 -0.20 -19.17
N GLU A 81 -14.49 -1.42 -18.73
CA GLU A 81 -14.57 -1.75 -17.31
C GLU A 81 -13.27 -1.35 -16.61
N ARG A 82 -13.33 -0.30 -15.78
CA ARG A 82 -12.17 0.20 -15.06
C ARG A 82 -12.20 -0.36 -13.65
N TRP A 83 -11.25 -1.24 -13.36
CA TRP A 83 -11.01 -1.71 -11.99
C TRP A 83 -10.24 -0.64 -11.22
N GLU A 84 -10.65 -0.42 -9.97
CA GLU A 84 -10.01 0.48 -9.02
C GLU A 84 -9.52 -0.36 -7.84
N CYS A 85 -8.26 -0.14 -7.45
CA CYS A 85 -7.68 -0.68 -6.24
C CYS A 85 -7.52 0.47 -5.24
N GLU A 86 -8.02 0.28 -4.03
CA GLU A 86 -7.89 1.21 -2.92
C GLU A 86 -7.12 0.54 -1.79
N THR A 87 -6.03 1.16 -1.38
CA THR A 87 -5.22 0.73 -0.23
C THR A 87 -5.30 1.81 0.84
N VAL A 88 -5.72 1.44 2.04
CA VAL A 88 -5.71 2.36 3.19
C VAL A 88 -4.51 2.02 4.05
N CYS A 89 -3.69 3.03 4.29
CA CYS A 89 -2.56 2.95 5.21
C CYS A 89 -2.85 3.81 6.44
N GLU A 90 -2.45 3.30 7.60
CA GLU A 90 -2.43 4.02 8.87
C GLU A 90 -0.99 4.34 9.23
N ILE A 91 -0.76 5.52 9.81
CA ILE A 91 0.54 5.87 10.37
C ILE A 91 0.33 6.65 11.66
N GLU A 92 1.11 6.30 12.67
CA GLU A 92 1.16 7.09 13.89
C GLU A 92 1.95 8.37 13.62
N VAL A 93 1.28 9.52 13.76
CA VAL A 93 1.91 10.82 13.51
C VAL A 93 2.80 11.18 14.71
N LYS A 94 4.10 11.13 14.48
CA LYS A 94 5.13 11.60 15.43
C LYS A 94 5.49 13.05 15.14
N GLU A 95 6.03 13.76 16.12
CA GLU A 95 6.39 15.19 16.02
C GLU A 95 7.23 15.52 14.75
N GLY A 96 8.13 14.61 14.35
CA GLY A 96 8.95 14.75 13.14
C GLY A 96 8.18 14.71 11.81
N LEU A 97 6.97 14.16 11.76
CA LEU A 97 6.07 14.19 10.59
C LEU A 97 5.31 15.53 10.48
N CYS A 98 5.13 16.23 11.60
CA CYS A 98 4.46 17.53 11.67
C CYS A 98 5.41 18.70 11.39
N ALA A 99 6.72 18.43 11.30
CA ALA A 99 7.70 19.45 11.00
C ALA A 99 7.44 20.05 9.61
N LYS A 100 7.56 21.38 9.51
CA LYS A 100 7.43 22.10 8.24
C LYS A 100 8.34 21.43 7.21
N PRO A 101 7.86 21.10 6.00
CA PRO A 101 8.72 20.51 4.99
C PRO A 101 9.94 21.41 4.74
N PRO A 102 11.14 20.86 4.55
CA PRO A 102 12.34 21.67 4.30
C PRO A 102 12.29 22.45 2.97
N TRP A 103 11.22 22.27 2.19
CA TRP A 103 10.89 23.01 0.96
C TRP A 103 9.73 24.01 1.12
N SER A 104 9.36 24.37 2.36
CA SER A 104 8.27 25.31 2.69
C SER A 104 8.72 26.61 3.36
#